data_AF-A0A132PAX8-F1
#
_entry.id   AF-A0A132PAX8-F1
#
_cell.length_a   1.000
_cell.length_b   1.000
_cell.length_c   1.000
_cell.angle_alpha   90.00
_cell.angle_beta   90.00
_cell.angle_gamma   90.00
#
_symmetry.space_group_name_H-M   'P 1'
#
loop_
_entity.id
_entity.type
_entity.pdbx_description
1 polymer ?
#
loop_
_entity_poly.entity_id
_entity_poly.type
_entity_poly.pdbx_seq_one_letter_code
_entity_poly.pdbx_strand_id
1 'polypeptide(L)' 'METAAQNGSNNQTGTARVKRGMAEMLKGGVIMDVVTPEQARIAEGAGAVAVMALERVPADIRAQGGVSRMSDPDMIEGI' A
#
# COMPACT_ATOMS: atom_id res chain seq x y z
N MET A 1 -29.32 37.01 21.76
CA MET A 1 -27.90 36.96 22.12
C MET A 1 -27.64 35.56 22.65
N GLU A 2 -27.32 34.62 21.77
CA GLU A 2 -26.80 33.31 22.19
C GLU A 2 -26.00 32.72 21.01
N THR A 3 -24.70 32.98 21.01
CA THR A 3 -23.73 32.34 20.12
C THR A 3 -23.26 31.06 20.81
N ALA A 4 -23.82 29.91 20.40
CA ALA A 4 -23.26 28.62 20.73
C ALA A 4 -22.09 28.34 19.78
N ALA A 5 -20.87 28.64 20.22
CA ALA A 5 -19.65 28.18 19.58
C ALA A 5 -19.54 26.66 19.76
N GLN A 6 -19.86 25.89 18.72
CA GLN A 6 -19.56 24.47 18.66
C GLN A 6 -18.05 24.29 18.44
N ASN A 7 -17.28 24.22 19.53
CA ASN A 7 -15.93 23.66 19.49
C ASN A 7 -16.04 22.13 19.45
N GLY A 8 -16.43 21.60 18.30
CA GLY A 8 -16.25 20.19 17.98
C GLY A 8 -14.75 19.92 17.80
N SER A 9 -14.14 19.24 18.76
CA SER A 9 -12.77 18.76 18.61
C SER A 9 -12.72 17.81 17.40
N ASN A 10 -12.27 18.33 16.25
CA ASN A 10 -11.96 17.57 15.04
C ASN A 10 -10.77 16.65 15.30
N ASN A 11 -11.01 15.57 16.03
CA ASN A 11 -10.00 14.54 16.29
C ASN A 11 -9.82 13.74 14.99
N GLN A 12 -9.03 14.26 14.07
CA GLN A 12 -8.78 13.68 12.76
C GLN A 12 -7.77 12.53 12.89
N THR A 13 -8.25 11.29 12.81
CA THR A 13 -7.39 10.10 12.74
C THR A 13 -6.64 10.06 11.41
N GLY A 14 -5.33 9.77 11.45
CA GLY A 14 -4.52 9.64 10.23
C GLY A 14 -4.35 10.96 9.48
N THR A 15 -3.96 12.03 10.18
CA THR A 15 -3.70 13.34 9.58
C THR A 15 -2.69 13.26 8.43
N ALA A 16 -2.70 14.26 7.55
CA ALA A 16 -1.77 14.33 6.42
C ALA A 16 -0.29 14.26 6.86
N ARG A 17 0.04 14.79 8.04
CA ARG A 17 1.39 14.71 8.61
C ARG A 17 1.78 13.25 8.89
N VAL A 18 0.89 12.45 9.47
CA VAL A 18 1.15 11.03 9.76
C VAL A 18 1.32 10.24 8.47
N LYS A 19 0.42 10.42 7.49
CA LYS A 19 0.50 9.71 6.20
C LYS A 19 1.78 10.03 5.43
N ARG A 20 2.20 11.31 5.41
CA ARG A 20 3.48 11.70 4.81
C ARG A 20 4.65 11.11 5.58
N GLY A 21 4.65 11.19 6.91
CA GLY A 21 5.69 10.60 7.75
C GLY A 21 5.88 9.10 7.48
N MET A 22 4.78 8.36 7.26
CA MET A 22 4.84 6.96 6.84
C MET A 22 5.55 6.77 5.50
N ALA A 23 5.23 7.57 4.48
CA ALA A 23 5.88 7.48 3.18
C ALA A 23 7.37 7.87 3.25
N GLU A 24 7.75 8.80 4.12
CA GLU A 24 9.14 9.19 4.36
C GLU A 24 9.99 8.03 4.91
N MET A 25 9.41 7.12 5.69
CA MET A 25 10.12 5.94 6.21
C MET A 25 10.52 4.94 5.11
N LEU A 26 9.88 4.98 3.95
CA LEU A 26 10.19 4.10 2.81
C LEU A 26 11.30 4.66 1.90
N LYS A 27 11.82 5.86 2.18
CA LYS A 27 12.85 6.50 1.36
C LYS A 27 14.15 5.72 1.38
N GLY A 28 14.78 5.61 0.20
CA GLY A 28 16.06 4.92 0.02
C GLY A 28 15.93 3.39 -0.07
N GLY A 29 14.71 2.85 0.08
CA GLY A 29 14.43 1.43 -0.09
C GLY A 29 13.91 1.07 -1.47
N VAL A 30 13.73 -0.23 -1.70
CA VAL A 30 13.10 -0.80 -2.89
C VAL A 30 11.77 -1.43 -2.50
N ILE A 31 10.74 -1.19 -3.31
CA ILE A 31 9.43 -1.87 -3.22
C ILE A 31 9.34 -2.85 -4.39
N MET A 32 9.07 -4.13 -4.12
CA MET A 32 9.06 -5.17 -5.15
C MET A 32 7.65 -5.68 -5.44
N ASP A 33 7.33 -5.84 -6.72
CA ASP A 33 6.12 -6.49 -7.20
C ASP A 33 6.20 -8.01 -6.95
N VAL A 34 5.19 -8.59 -6.29
CA VAL A 34 5.14 -10.03 -5.96
C VAL A 34 3.76 -10.61 -6.24
N VAL A 35 3.72 -11.85 -6.71
CA VAL A 35 2.47 -12.56 -7.04
C VAL A 35 2.23 -13.81 -6.18
N THR A 36 3.18 -14.16 -5.31
CA THR A 36 3.07 -15.30 -4.39
C THR A 36 3.74 -15.01 -3.04
N PRO A 37 3.35 -15.72 -1.96
CA PRO A 37 3.98 -15.55 -0.64
C PRO A 37 5.46 -15.94 -0.62
N GLU A 38 5.86 -16.88 -1.48
CA GLU A 38 7.27 -17.25 -1.62
C GLU A 38 8.11 -16.10 -2.21
N GLN A 39 7.60 -15.42 -3.24
CA GLN A 39 8.25 -14.23 -3.79
C GLN A 39 8.37 -13.11 -2.76
N ALA A 40 7.37 -12.94 -1.88
CA ALA A 40 7.45 -11.96 -0.80
C ALA A 40 8.58 -12.26 0.18
N ARG A 41 8.76 -13.53 0.59
CA ARG A 41 9.90 -13.94 1.42
C ARG A 41 11.25 -13.72 0.73
N ILE A 42 11.33 -13.98 -0.58
CA ILE A 42 12.53 -13.72 -1.37
C ILE A 42 12.83 -12.21 -1.43
N ALA A 43 11.81 -11.38 -1.64
CA ALA A 43 11.94 -9.93 -1.69
C ALA A 43 12.40 -9.35 -0.34
N GLU A 44 11.83 -9.82 0.77
CA GLU A 44 12.26 -9.47 2.13
C GLU A 44 13.72 -9.86 2.35
N GLY A 45 14.10 -11.11 2.01
CA GLY A 45 15.48 -11.59 2.12
C GLY A 45 16.48 -10.84 1.25
N ALA A 46 16.03 -10.26 0.13
CA ALA A 46 16.82 -9.41 -0.74
C ALA A 46 16.95 -7.96 -0.25
N GLY A 47 16.27 -7.58 0.84
CA GLY A 47 16.32 -6.25 1.43
C GLY A 47 15.29 -5.26 0.88
N ALA A 48 14.18 -5.73 0.30
CA ALA A 48 13.05 -4.88 -0.02
C ALA A 48 12.44 -4.29 1.27
N VAL A 49 12.12 -2.99 1.26
CA VAL A 49 11.49 -2.32 2.43
C VAL A 49 9.98 -2.53 2.49
N ALA A 50 9.38 -2.89 1.36
CA ALA A 50 7.98 -3.25 1.23
C ALA A 50 7.77 -4.10 -0.02
N VAL A 51 6.60 -4.75 -0.12
CA VAL A 51 6.17 -5.50 -1.31
C VAL A 51 4.84 -4.95 -1.85
N MET A 52 4.61 -5.12 -3.14
CA MET A 52 3.35 -4.82 -3.82
C MET A 52 2.71 -6.13 -4.29
N ALA A 53 1.62 -6.53 -3.64
CA ALA A 53 0.89 -7.76 -3.94
C ALA A 53 -0.01 -7.60 -5.17
N LEU A 54 0.24 -8.39 -6.22
CA LEU A 54 -0.54 -8.36 -7.46
C LEU A 54 -0.90 -9.78 -7.91
N GLU A 55 -1.99 -9.93 -8.65
CA GLU A 55 -2.30 -11.21 -9.32
C GLU A 55 -1.38 -11.48 -10.51
N ARG A 56 -0.86 -10.43 -11.14
CA ARG A 56 0.01 -10.48 -12.33
C ARG A 56 0.99 -9.32 -12.30
N VAL A 57 2.24 -9.58 -12.70
CA VAL A 57 3.26 -8.52 -12.81
C VAL A 57 2.98 -7.60 -14.01
N PRO A 58 3.49 -6.35 -14.01
CA PRO A 58 3.22 -5.40 -15.10
C PRO A 58 3.65 -5.87 -16.50
N ALA A 59 4.66 -6.74 -16.59
CA ALA A 59 5.07 -7.33 -17.87
C ALA A 59 3.96 -8.22 -18.43
N ASP A 60 3.37 -9.08 -17.60
CA ASP A 60 2.30 -10.01 -17.99
C ASP A 60 1.00 -9.27 -18.30
N ILE A 61 0.67 -8.22 -17.54
CA ILE A 61 -0.49 -7.37 -17.80
C ILE A 61 -0.40 -6.76 -19.21
N ARG A 62 0.78 -6.26 -19.60
CA ARG A 62 1.01 -5.69 -20.93
C ARG A 62 0.95 -6.75 -22.03
N ALA A 63 1.48 -7.94 -21.79
CA ALA A 63 1.54 -9.02 -22.78
C ALA A 63 0.15 -9.65 -23.04
N GLN A 64 -0.62 -9.90 -21.98
CA GLN A 64 -1.92 -10.56 -22.06
C GLN A 64 -3.06 -9.60 -22.43
N GLY A 65 -2.89 -8.31 -22.13
CA GLY A 65 -3.92 -7.29 -22.32
C GLY A 65 -5.15 -7.50 -21.44
N GLY A 66 -6.27 -6.90 -21.86
CA GLY A 66 -7.55 -6.97 -21.15
C GLY A 66 -7.67 -5.96 -19.99
N VAL A 67 -8.68 -6.16 -19.15
CA VAL A 67 -8.98 -5.28 -18.01
C VAL A 67 -8.27 -5.81 -16.77
N SER A 68 -7.41 -4.98 -16.17
CA SER A 68 -6.78 -5.27 -14.87
C SER A 68 -7.50 -4.50 -13.76
N ARG A 69 -7.83 -5.21 -12.68
CA ARG A 69 -8.52 -4.66 -11.50
C ARG A 69 -7.61 -4.77 -10.27
N MET A 70 -8.13 -4.35 -9.12
CA MET A 70 -7.52 -4.63 -7.83
C MET A 70 -7.46 -6.15 -7.61
N SER A 71 -6.36 -6.62 -7.02
CA SER A 71 -6.21 -8.02 -6.60
C SER A 71 -7.25 -8.39 -5.52
N ASP A 72 -7.59 -9.67 -5.46
CA ASP A 72 -8.45 -10.20 -4.39
C ASP A 72 -7.85 -9.93 -2.98
N PRO A 73 -8.63 -9.39 -2.02
CA PRO A 73 -8.19 -9.20 -0.64
C PRO A 73 -7.63 -10.46 0.03
N ASP A 74 -8.25 -11.64 -0.20
CA ASP A 74 -7.80 -12.90 0.41
C ASP A 74 -6.40 -13.29 -0.10
N MET A 75 -6.10 -12.98 -1.36
CA MET A 75 -4.78 -13.18 -1.93
C MET A 75 -3.76 -12.23 -1.30
N ILE A 76 -4.12 -10.96 -1.12
CA ILE A 76 -3.25 -9.96 -0.48
C ILE A 76 -2.96 -10.35 0.99
N GLU A 77 -3.96 -10.83 1.73
CA GLU A 77 -3.79 -11.31 3.11
C GLU A 77 -2.89 -12.55 3.22
N GLY A 78 -2.79 -13.33 2.13
CA GLY A 78 -1.95 -14.51 2.06
C GLY A 78 -0.46 -14.23 1.77
N ILE A 79 -0.11 -13.01 1.37
CA ILE A 79 1.26 -12.58 1.01
C ILE A 79 1.96 -11.96 2.21
#